data_AF-A0AA47NLN6-F1
#
_entry.id   AF-A0AA47NLN6-F1
#
_cell.length_a   1.000
_cell.length_b   1.000
_cell.length_c   1.000
_cell.angle_alpha   90.00
_cell.angle_beta   90.00
_cell.angle_gamma   90.00
#
_symmetry.space_group_name_H-M   'P 1'
#
loop_
_entity.id
_entity.type
_entity.pdbx_description
1 polymer ?
#
loop_
_entity_poly.entity_id
_entity_poly.type
_entity_poly.pdbx_seq_one_letter_code
_entity_poly.pdbx_strand_id
1 'polypeptide(L)'
;MSNFEYLMHLNTLAGRTYNDMMQYPVFPWVLADYLSETLDLSNPATFRDLSKPMGAQTERRREMFVERYEEMENDGDLSARCHYCTHYSSAIIVASFLVRMEPFSKTFQTLQSARLAVRGHFVAEE
;
A
#
# COMPACT_ATOMS: atom_id res chain seq x y z
N MET A 1 -10.08 20.43 15.93
CA MET A 1 -9.67 19.60 14.79
C MET A 1 -8.81 18.46 15.30
N SER A 2 -9.24 17.23 15.07
CA SER A 2 -8.54 15.99 15.42
C SER A 2 -7.57 15.56 14.31
N ASN A 3 -6.66 14.64 14.63
CA ASN A 3 -5.74 14.06 13.63
C ASN A 3 -6.50 13.40 12.46
N PHE A 4 -7.63 12.75 12.75
CA PHE A 4 -8.47 12.15 11.71
C PHE A 4 -9.05 13.20 10.75
N GLU A 5 -9.66 14.26 11.29
CA GLU A 5 -10.21 15.35 10.48
C GLU A 5 -9.13 16.04 9.65
N TYR A 6 -7.96 16.28 10.26
CA TYR A 6 -6.83 16.88 9.57
C TYR A 6 -6.34 16.01 8.39
N LEU A 7 -6.19 14.70 8.60
CA LEU A 7 -5.80 13.77 7.53
C LEU A 7 -6.88 13.67 6.44
N MET A 8 -8.16 13.74 6.81
CA MET A 8 -9.25 13.81 5.82
C MET A 8 -9.15 15.06 4.97
N HIS A 9 -8.92 16.23 5.58
CA HIS A 9 -8.73 17.47 4.84
C HIS A 9 -7.52 17.41 3.91
N LEU A 10 -6.39 16.87 4.35
CA LEU A 10 -5.21 16.67 3.49
C LEU A 10 -5.52 15.76 2.30
N ASN A 11 -6.24 14.66 2.51
CA ASN A 11 -6.64 13.76 1.44
C ASN A 11 -7.53 14.48 0.41
N THR A 12 -8.54 15.23 0.86
CA THR A 12 -9.43 15.99 -0.01
C THR A 12 -8.68 17.05 -0.82
N LEU A 13 -7.79 17.82 -0.18
CA LEU A 13 -6.98 18.83 -0.86
C LEU A 13 -5.99 18.23 -1.87
N ALA A 14 -5.51 17.01 -1.62
CA ALA A 14 -4.68 16.25 -2.55
C ALA A 14 -5.46 15.58 -3.70
N GLY A 15 -6.77 15.87 -3.83
CA GLY A 15 -7.63 15.33 -4.88
C GLY A 15 -8.13 13.90 -4.64
N ARG A 16 -7.90 13.34 -3.45
CA ARG A 16 -8.38 11.99 -3.11
C ARG A 16 -9.89 12.00 -2.88
N THR A 17 -10.57 10.96 -3.34
CA THR A 17 -12.03 10.86 -3.29
C THR A 17 -12.49 9.42 -3.10
N TYR A 18 -13.66 9.25 -2.48
CA TYR A 18 -14.31 7.95 -2.36
C TYR A 18 -14.90 7.42 -3.68
N ASN A 19 -15.08 8.31 -4.66
CA ASN A 19 -15.68 7.96 -5.96
C ASN A 19 -14.70 7.29 -6.92
N ASP A 20 -13.39 7.46 -6.72
CA ASP A 20 -12.34 6.83 -7.54
C ASP A 20 -11.46 5.95 -6.65
N MET A 21 -11.54 4.64 -6.84
CA MET A 21 -10.77 3.66 -6.09
C MET A 21 -9.26 3.73 -6.36
N MET A 22 -8.84 4.28 -7.51
CA MET A 22 -7.42 4.51 -7.80
C MET A 22 -6.87 5.70 -6.99
N GLN A 23 -7.75 6.59 -6.52
CA GLN A 23 -7.42 7.80 -5.77
C GLN A 23 -8.10 7.85 -4.40
N TYR A 24 -8.31 6.68 -3.80
CA TYR A 24 -8.98 6.57 -2.51
C TYR A 24 -8.17 7.24 -1.38
N PRO A 25 -8.82 7.83 -0.35
CA PRO A 25 -8.12 8.44 0.78
C PRO A 25 -7.16 7.47 1.47
N VAL A 26 -5.99 7.97 1.85
CA VAL A 26 -4.89 7.19 2.43
C VAL A 26 -4.70 7.56 3.89
N PHE A 27 -4.58 6.54 4.73
CA PHE A 27 -4.28 6.65 6.15
C PHE A 27 -3.06 5.80 6.50
N PRO A 28 -2.20 6.26 7.43
CA PRO A 28 -1.07 5.47 7.88
C PRO A 28 -1.53 4.33 8.79
N TRP A 29 -0.84 3.20 8.72
CA TRP A 29 -0.87 2.22 9.81
C TRP A 29 -0.27 2.85 11.07
N VAL A 30 -0.98 2.77 12.19
CA VAL A 30 -0.56 3.42 13.44
C VAL A 30 0.01 2.41 14.42
N LEU A 31 -0.61 1.23 14.52
CA LEU A 31 -0.16 0.16 15.42
C LEU A 31 0.88 -0.71 14.72
N ALA A 32 1.85 -1.17 15.50
CA ALA A 32 2.85 -2.16 15.13
C ALA A 32 2.59 -3.51 15.81
N ASP A 33 1.97 -3.50 17.00
CA ASP A 33 1.64 -4.72 17.73
C ASP A 33 0.23 -5.23 17.42
N TYR A 34 0.17 -6.43 16.84
CA TYR A 34 -1.04 -7.17 16.52
C TYR A 34 -1.02 -8.60 17.12
N LEU A 35 -0.02 -8.92 17.95
CA LEU A 35 0.18 -10.26 18.51
C LEU A 35 -0.14 -10.31 19.99
N SER A 36 0.08 -9.22 20.72
CA SER A 36 -0.26 -9.16 22.15
C SER A 36 -1.76 -9.26 22.37
N GLU A 37 -2.16 -10.01 23.40
CA GLU A 37 -3.56 -10.13 23.82
C GLU A 37 -4.11 -8.79 24.35
N THR A 38 -3.26 -8.01 25.01
CA THR A 38 -3.59 -6.68 25.51
C THR A 38 -2.65 -5.64 24.91
N LEU A 39 -3.23 -4.54 24.43
CA LEU A 39 -2.50 -3.48 23.73
C LEU A 39 -2.11 -2.37 24.71
N ASP A 40 -0.82 -2.27 25.01
CA ASP A 40 -0.29 -1.19 25.84
C ASP A 40 -0.02 0.07 24.99
N LEU A 41 -0.88 1.08 25.16
CA LEU A 41 -0.77 2.36 24.45
C LEU A 41 0.25 3.33 25.07
N SER A 42 0.86 2.98 26.21
CA SER A 42 1.95 3.75 26.81
C SER A 42 3.32 3.34 26.28
N ASN A 43 3.42 2.12 25.73
CA ASN A 43 4.66 1.59 25.16
C ASN A 43 4.89 2.15 23.74
N PRO A 44 6.01 2.87 23.49
CA PRO A 44 6.34 3.37 22.15
C PRO A 44 6.47 2.27 21.09
N ALA A 45 6.87 1.05 21.48
CA ALA A 45 7.03 -0.08 20.56
C ALA A 45 5.70 -0.61 20.01
N THR A 46 4.57 -0.26 20.65
CA THR A 46 3.22 -0.58 20.17
C THR A 46 2.86 0.20 18.90
N PHE A 47 3.53 1.34 18.67
CA PHE A 47 3.25 2.23 17.55
C PHE A 47 4.29 2.10 16.44
N ARG A 48 3.82 2.31 15.21
CA ARG A 48 4.67 2.39 14.04
C ARG A 48 5.49 3.68 14.05
N ASP A 49 6.74 3.61 13.63
CA ASP A 49 7.55 4.79 13.35
C ASP A 49 7.00 5.52 12.10
N LEU A 50 6.27 6.62 12.34
CA LEU A 50 5.65 7.43 11.30
C LEU A 50 6.65 8.21 10.45
N SER A 51 7.90 8.37 10.91
CA SER A 51 8.96 9.06 10.14
C SER A 51 9.47 8.23 8.97
N LYS A 52 9.20 6.91 8.98
CA LYS A 52 9.65 5.95 7.96
C LYS A 52 8.49 5.45 7.11
N PRO A 53 8.70 5.12 5.82
CA PRO A 53 7.72 4.41 5.02
C PRO A 53 7.53 2.96 5.51
N MET A 54 6.47 2.28 5.04
CA MET A 54 6.18 0.89 5.42
C MET A 54 7.30 -0.09 5.06
N GLY A 55 8.01 0.16 3.96
CA GLY A 55 9.12 -0.70 3.53
C GLY A 55 10.38 -0.57 4.38
N ALA A 56 10.50 0.49 5.19
CA ALA A 56 11.71 0.79 5.96
C ALA A 56 11.50 0.68 7.48
N GLN A 57 10.44 0.00 7.93
CA GLN A 57 10.16 -0.18 9.37
C GLN A 57 11.20 -1.05 10.08
N THR A 58 11.84 -1.97 9.37
CA THR A 58 12.94 -2.81 9.89
C THR A 58 14.19 -2.60 9.05
N GLU A 59 15.35 -2.63 9.69
CA GLU A 59 16.62 -2.33 9.02
C GLU A 59 16.90 -3.31 7.87
N ARG A 60 16.73 -4.62 8.13
CA ARG A 60 16.86 -5.65 7.08
C ARG A 60 16.02 -5.35 5.84
N ARG A 61 14.76 -4.94 6.03
CA ARG A 61 13.86 -4.68 4.89
C ARG A 61 14.25 -3.40 4.16
N ARG A 62 14.72 -2.38 4.90
CA ARG A 62 15.27 -1.15 4.34
C ARG A 62 16.48 -1.44 3.46
N GLU A 63 17.46 -2.19 3.98
CA GLU A 63 18.68 -2.59 3.25
C GLU A 63 18.33 -3.30 1.94
N MET A 64 17.43 -4.29 1.99
CA MET A 64 16.97 -4.99 0.77
C MET A 64 16.39 -4.05 -0.31
N PHE A 65 15.66 -2.99 0.08
CA PHE A 65 15.11 -2.02 -0.87
C PHE A 65 16.13 -1.00 -1.37
N VAL A 66 17.20 -0.76 -0.61
CA VAL A 66 18.34 0.05 -1.04
C VAL A 66 19.18 -0.74 -2.04
N GLU A 67 19.55 -1.98 -1.72
CA GLU A 67 20.29 -2.87 -2.61
C GLU A 67 19.59 -3.01 -3.96
N ARG A 68 18.29 -3.33 -3.98
CA ARG A 68 17.52 -3.42 -5.22
C ARG A 68 17.51 -2.13 -6.04
N TYR A 69 17.49 -0.97 -5.36
CA TYR A 69 17.51 0.34 -6.02
C TYR A 69 18.90 0.66 -6.62
N GLU A 70 19.96 0.17 -5.99
CA GLU A 70 21.34 0.27 -6.48
C GLU A 70 21.60 -0.73 -7.62
N GLU A 71 21.09 -1.95 -7.55
CA GLU A 71 21.18 -2.93 -8.63
C GLU A 71 20.56 -2.42 -9.94
N MET A 72 19.39 -1.77 -9.85
CA MET A 72 18.71 -1.12 -10.99
C MET A 72 19.53 -0.01 -11.64
N GLU A 73 20.56 0.54 -10.98
CA GLU A 73 21.45 1.55 -11.56
C GLU A 73 22.29 0.98 -12.70
N ASN A 74 22.59 -0.31 -12.68
CA ASN A 74 23.47 -0.95 -13.65
C ASN A 74 22.82 -1.17 -15.03
N ASP A 75 21.49 -1.03 -15.14
CA ASP A 75 20.74 -1.23 -16.38
C ASP A 75 20.63 0.03 -17.28
N GLY A 76 21.25 1.15 -16.88
CA GLY A 76 21.45 2.33 -17.74
C GLY A 76 20.23 3.24 -17.93
N ASP A 77 19.03 2.83 -17.52
CA ASP A 77 17.82 3.68 -17.51
C ASP A 77 17.51 4.20 -16.09
N LEU A 78 18.03 5.38 -15.78
CA LEU A 78 17.78 6.06 -14.50
C LEU A 78 16.30 6.40 -14.26
N SER A 79 15.46 6.42 -15.31
CA SER A 79 14.04 6.78 -15.19
C SER A 79 13.18 5.69 -14.52
N ALA A 80 13.70 4.45 -14.43
CA ALA A 80 13.01 3.31 -13.84
C ALA A 80 13.39 3.06 -12.35
N ARG A 81 14.32 3.83 -11.78
CA ARG A 81 14.79 3.60 -10.41
C ARG A 81 13.69 3.87 -9.38
N CYS A 82 13.29 2.84 -8.65
CA CYS A 82 12.33 2.99 -7.56
C CYS A 82 12.61 1.98 -6.44
N HIS A 83 12.48 2.41 -5.18
CA HIS A 83 12.54 1.48 -4.05
C HIS A 83 11.34 0.54 -4.04
N TYR A 84 10.19 1.01 -4.52
CA TYR A 84 8.94 0.26 -4.54
C TYR A 84 8.33 0.30 -5.94
N CYS A 85 8.30 -0.84 -6.62
CA CYS A 85 7.54 -0.99 -7.87
C CYS A 85 6.02 -1.14 -7.62
N THR A 86 5.59 -1.13 -6.36
CA THR A 86 4.19 -1.22 -5.94
C THR A 86 3.78 0.01 -5.15
N HIS A 87 2.59 0.52 -5.44
CA HIS A 87 2.02 1.67 -4.74
C HIS A 87 1.26 1.23 -3.49
N TYR A 88 1.30 2.07 -2.46
CA TYR A 88 0.56 1.87 -1.19
C TYR A 88 -0.96 2.06 -1.34
N SER A 89 -1.43 2.65 -2.44
CA SER A 89 -2.84 2.86 -2.75
C SER A 89 -3.10 2.42 -4.18
N SER A 90 -4.11 1.55 -4.36
CA SER A 90 -4.58 1.08 -5.66
C SER A 90 -5.99 0.53 -5.52
N ALA A 91 -6.75 0.45 -6.62
CA ALA A 91 -8.12 -0.04 -6.58
C ALA A 91 -8.24 -1.47 -6.05
N ILE A 92 -7.26 -2.34 -6.34
CA ILE A 92 -7.26 -3.72 -5.83
C ILE A 92 -7.07 -3.76 -4.30
N ILE A 93 -6.25 -2.87 -3.73
CA ILE A 93 -6.04 -2.77 -2.28
C ILE A 93 -7.35 -2.33 -1.61
N VAL A 94 -8.00 -1.29 -2.13
CA VAL A 94 -9.27 -0.77 -1.59
C VAL A 94 -10.38 -1.82 -1.68
N ALA A 95 -10.55 -2.44 -2.85
CA ALA A 95 -11.56 -3.47 -3.06
C ALA A 95 -11.31 -4.71 -2.18
N SER A 96 -10.04 -5.10 -1.97
CA SER A 96 -9.68 -6.19 -1.07
C SER A 96 -9.95 -5.84 0.40
N PHE A 97 -9.67 -4.60 0.81
CA PHE A 97 -9.88 -4.16 2.19
C PHE A 97 -11.37 -4.12 2.53
N LEU A 98 -12.22 -3.68 1.59
CA LEU A 98 -13.66 -3.54 1.77
C LEU A 98 -14.46 -4.74 1.22
N VAL A 99 -13.82 -5.88 0.95
CA VAL A 99 -14.40 -7.04 0.24
C VAL A 99 -15.67 -7.60 0.88
N ARG A 100 -15.93 -7.32 2.16
CA ARG A 100 -17.15 -7.75 2.88
C ARG A 100 -18.33 -6.79 2.72
N MET A 101 -18.17 -5.70 1.98
CA MET A 101 -19.21 -4.71 1.71
C MET A 101 -19.50 -4.63 0.21
N GLU A 102 -20.78 -4.61 -0.16
CA GLU A 102 -21.20 -4.27 -1.53
C GLU A 102 -21.00 -2.76 -1.77
N PRO A 103 -20.61 -2.32 -2.99
CA PRO A 103 -20.36 -3.12 -4.19
C PRO A 103 -18.92 -3.68 -4.31
N PHE A 104 -18.06 -3.46 -3.32
CA PHE A 104 -16.62 -3.79 -3.39
C PHE A 104 -16.34 -5.29 -3.55
N SER A 105 -17.20 -6.16 -3.02
CA SER A 105 -17.12 -7.61 -3.24
C SER A 105 -17.11 -7.97 -4.72
N LYS A 106 -18.06 -7.40 -5.50
CA LYS A 106 -18.16 -7.62 -6.95
C LYS A 106 -16.99 -7.00 -7.69
N THR A 107 -16.62 -5.77 -7.34
CA THR A 107 -15.47 -5.09 -7.92
C THR A 107 -14.19 -5.92 -7.74
N PHE A 108 -13.96 -6.48 -6.54
CA PHE A 108 -12.80 -7.32 -6.28
C PHE A 108 -12.80 -8.58 -7.14
N GLN A 109 -13.95 -9.25 -7.29
CA GLN A 109 -14.08 -10.41 -8.19
C GLN A 109 -13.76 -10.02 -9.65
N THR A 110 -14.31 -8.91 -10.14
CA THR A 110 -14.04 -8.43 -11.50
C THR A 110 -12.55 -8.14 -11.72
N LEU A 111 -11.90 -7.45 -10.78
CA LEU A 111 -10.47 -7.13 -10.87
C LEU A 111 -9.60 -8.40 -10.82
N GLN A 112 -9.97 -9.40 -10.02
CA GLN A 112 -9.27 -10.70 -9.97
C GLN A 112 -9.43 -11.49 -11.26
N SER A 113 -10.64 -11.55 -11.81
CA SER A 113 -10.93 -12.22 -13.09
C SER A 113 -10.18 -11.56 -14.24
N ALA A 114 -10.12 -10.22 -14.27
CA ALA A 114 -9.31 -9.48 -15.24
C ALA A 114 -7.82 -9.80 -15.12
N ARG A 115 -7.29 -9.92 -13.89
CA ARG A 115 -5.91 -10.33 -13.65
C ARG A 115 -5.61 -11.75 -14.15
N LEU A 116 -6.55 -12.68 -13.97
CA LEU A 116 -6.42 -14.06 -14.46
C LEU A 116 -6.51 -14.12 -16.00
N ALA A 117 -7.38 -13.32 -16.62
CA ALA A 117 -7.49 -13.24 -18.07
C ALA A 117 -6.19 -12.70 -18.71
N VAL A 118 -5.57 -11.68 -18.12
CA VAL A 118 -4.27 -11.15 -18.59
C VAL A 118 -3.14 -12.16 -18.41
N ARG A 119 -3.12 -12.93 -17.31
CA ARG A 119 -2.14 -14.01 -17.13
C ARG A 119 -2.34 -15.17 -18.09
N GLY A 120 -3.57 -15.46 -18.53
CA GLY A 120 -3.85 -16.49 -19.53
C GLY A 120 -3.30 -16.18 -20.93
N HIS A 121 -3.10 -14.90 -21.26
CA HIS A 121 -2.50 -14.48 -22.53
C HIS A 121 -0.97 -14.55 -22.56
N PHE A 122 -0.29 -14.74 -21.42
CA PHE A 122 1.17 -14.86 -21.32
C PHE A 122 1.66 -16.31 -21.15
N VAL A 123 0.77 -17.31 -21.17
CA VAL A 123 1.12 -18.74 -21.03
C VAL A 123 0.81 -19.52 -22.33
N ALA A 124 0.67 -18.84 -23.46
CA ALA A 124 0.40 -19.45 -24.76
C ALA A 124 1.55 -19.30 -25.78
N GLU A 125 2.76 -18.99 -25.30
CA GLU A 125 4.01 -19.12 -26.08
C GLU A 125 5.08 -19.75 -25.17
N GLU A 126 5.00 -21.07 -24.98
CA GLU A 126 6.11 -22.03 -24.96
C GLU A 126 5.58 -23.41 -25.37
#